data_AF-A0A9R1AI32-F1
#
_entry.id   AF-A0A9R1AI32-F1
#
_cell.length_a   1.000
_cell.length_b   1.000
_cell.length_c   1.000
_cell.angle_alpha   90.00
_cell.angle_beta   90.00
_cell.angle_gamma   90.00
#
_symmetry.space_group_name_H-M   'P 1'
#
loop_
_entity.id
_entity.type
_entity.pdbx_description
1 polymer ?
#
loop_
_entity_poly.entity_id
_entity_poly.type
_entity_poly.pdbx_seq_one_letter_code
_entity_poly.pdbx_strand_id
1 'polypeptide(L)'
;MMIVQPEERNMYDQYWIVKYLRESHGVTTIRKTLSEVEAEGQVLPDGTLVVNDRKVAVVYFRAGYTPNDYPSEAEWSARLLMEQSSAVKCPSISYHLVGTKKIQQELAKPNVLERFLENKEEIAKLRQCFAGLWSLDDEEVVKSAIENPDLFVLKPQREGGGNNIYGLDVREALIRLKKEGGDALSAYILMQRIFPKASLASLVRGGVCHEALTVSELGMYGAYLRNKDKVIINDKCGYLMRTKVSSSDEGGVAAGFAVLDSLYLTDKVIHGGSH
;
A
#
# COMPACT_ATOMS: atom_id res chain seq x y z
N MET A 1 19.36 4.88 -6.65
CA MET A 1 19.52 3.77 -5.70
C MET A 1 18.15 3.17 -5.43
N MET A 2 18.04 1.84 -5.47
CA MET A 2 16.83 1.12 -5.12
C MET A 2 17.04 0.43 -3.77
N ILE A 3 16.16 0.71 -2.79
CA ILE A 3 16.20 0.08 -1.47
C ILE A 3 15.42 -1.22 -1.52
N VAL A 4 16.05 -2.33 -1.13
CA VAL A 4 15.49 -3.68 -1.27
C VAL A 4 15.55 -4.45 0.04
N GLN A 5 14.69 -5.47 0.18
CA GLN A 5 14.78 -6.42 1.28
C GLN A 5 15.99 -7.36 1.08
N PRO A 6 16.63 -7.87 2.15
CA PRO A 6 17.72 -8.85 2.02
C PRO A 6 17.31 -10.12 1.25
N GLU A 7 16.09 -10.62 1.47
CA GLU A 7 15.56 -11.83 0.84
C GLU A 7 14.36 -11.54 -0.07
N GLU A 8 14.61 -10.87 -1.19
CA GLU A 8 13.57 -10.43 -2.12
C GLU A 8 13.19 -11.52 -3.15
N ARG A 9 12.07 -12.22 -2.92
CA ARG A 9 11.57 -13.24 -3.86
C ARG A 9 11.06 -12.66 -5.17
N ASN A 10 10.56 -11.42 -5.17
CA ASN A 10 10.08 -10.71 -6.34
C ASN A 10 11.18 -9.85 -7.00
N MET A 11 12.45 -10.27 -6.90
CA MET A 11 13.59 -9.48 -7.39
C MET A 11 13.59 -9.27 -8.91
N TYR A 12 12.94 -10.17 -9.67
CA TYR A 12 12.90 -10.08 -11.14
C TYR A 12 12.03 -8.90 -11.62
N ASP A 13 10.93 -8.60 -10.92
CA ASP A 13 10.13 -7.39 -11.15
C ASP A 13 10.98 -6.12 -10.96
N GLN A 14 11.85 -6.11 -9.95
CA GLN A 14 12.80 -5.02 -9.71
C GLN A 14 13.89 -4.95 -10.77
N TYR A 15 14.47 -6.09 -11.16
CA TYR A 15 15.51 -6.15 -12.18
C TYR A 15 15.01 -5.69 -13.54
N TRP A 16 13.73 -5.91 -13.86
CA TRP A 16 13.13 -5.39 -15.08
C TRP A 16 13.18 -3.86 -15.13
N ILE A 17 12.83 -3.18 -14.02
CA ILE A 17 12.95 -1.72 -13.89
C ILE A 17 14.41 -1.27 -14.02
N VAL A 18 15.34 -1.96 -13.34
CA VAL A 18 16.79 -1.65 -13.40
C VAL A 18 17.31 -1.75 -14.83
N LYS A 19 16.94 -2.82 -15.54
CA LYS A 19 17.34 -3.06 -16.93
C LYS A 19 16.78 -1.97 -17.85
N TYR A 20 15.48 -1.68 -17.73
CA TYR A 20 14.81 -0.65 -18.53
C TYR A 20 15.44 0.74 -18.30
N LEU A 21 15.69 1.13 -17.05
CA LEU A 21 16.36 2.40 -16.73
C LEU A 21 17.74 2.49 -17.38
N ARG A 22 18.50 1.39 -17.40
CA ARG A 22 19.82 1.35 -18.02
C ARG A 22 19.76 1.42 -19.53
N GLU A 23 18.94 0.58 -20.16
CA GLU A 23 18.89 0.42 -21.61
C GLU A 23 18.18 1.58 -22.30
N SER A 24 17.09 2.08 -21.72
CA SER A 24 16.27 3.13 -22.33
C SER A 24 16.67 4.55 -21.91
N HIS A 25 17.30 4.72 -20.75
CA HIS A 25 17.62 6.04 -20.21
C HIS A 25 19.09 6.22 -19.81
N GLY A 26 19.95 5.21 -19.96
CA GLY A 26 21.35 5.29 -19.54
C GLY A 26 21.54 5.43 -18.02
N VAL A 27 20.49 5.27 -17.22
CA VAL A 27 20.52 5.48 -15.77
C VAL A 27 21.10 4.26 -15.09
N THR A 28 22.12 4.47 -14.26
CA THR A 28 22.73 3.40 -13.47
C THR A 28 21.98 3.25 -12.15
N THR A 29 21.58 2.02 -11.82
CA THR A 29 20.92 1.71 -10.55
C THR A 29 21.78 0.79 -9.71
N ILE A 30 22.05 1.19 -8.47
CA ILE A 30 22.57 0.32 -7.41
C ILE A 30 21.39 -0.15 -6.53
N ARG A 31 21.43 -1.41 -6.10
CA ARG A 31 20.47 -2.01 -5.15
C ARG A 31 21.16 -2.15 -3.80
N LYS A 32 20.51 -1.71 -2.73
CA LYS A 32 21.06 -1.75 -1.37
C LYS A 32 19.97 -2.06 -0.36
N THR A 33 20.29 -2.84 0.67
CA THR A 33 19.45 -2.97 1.86
C THR A 33 19.59 -1.73 2.75
N LEU A 34 18.69 -1.55 3.72
CA LEU A 34 18.81 -0.46 4.69
C LEU A 34 20.12 -0.57 5.50
N SER A 35 20.49 -1.77 5.94
CA SER A 35 21.74 -1.99 6.69
C SER A 35 22.99 -1.67 5.87
N GLU A 36 23.00 -2.01 4.57
CA GLU A 36 24.13 -1.63 3.70
C GLU A 36 24.22 -0.10 3.49
N VAL A 37 23.07 0.60 3.44
CA VAL A 37 23.07 2.07 3.36
C VAL A 37 23.59 2.70 4.63
N GLU A 38 23.32 2.12 5.80
CA GLU A 38 23.91 2.59 7.06
C GLU A 38 25.44 2.44 7.03
N ALA A 39 25.93 1.26 6.63
CA ALA A 39 27.36 0.96 6.63
C ALA A 39 28.17 1.72 5.57
N GLU A 40 27.59 2.01 4.41
CA GLU A 40 28.30 2.55 3.23
C GLU A 40 27.87 3.96 2.85
N GLY A 41 26.84 4.51 3.51
CA GLY A 41 26.18 5.74 3.15
C GLY A 41 26.67 6.94 3.96
N GLN A 42 26.77 8.09 3.29
CA GLN A 42 27.01 9.38 3.94
C GLN A 42 26.32 10.50 3.17
N VAL A 43 26.03 11.60 3.88
CA VAL A 43 25.54 12.84 3.27
C VAL A 43 26.68 13.86 3.30
N LEU A 44 27.07 14.35 2.12
CA LEU A 44 28.11 15.36 1.98
C LEU A 44 27.63 16.74 2.49
N PRO A 45 28.53 17.71 2.73
CA PRO A 45 28.15 19.05 3.20
C PRO A 45 27.17 19.80 2.28
N ASP A 46 27.12 19.46 0.99
CA ASP A 46 26.17 20.02 0.03
C ASP A 46 24.80 19.30 0.02
N GLY A 47 24.60 18.33 0.92
CA GLY A 47 23.40 17.51 1.04
C GLY A 47 23.37 16.28 0.13
N THR A 48 24.38 16.07 -0.74
CA THR A 48 24.41 14.93 -1.66
C THR A 48 24.55 13.61 -0.89
N LEU A 49 23.62 12.67 -1.13
CA LEU A 49 23.77 11.29 -0.67
C LEU A 49 24.83 10.57 -1.51
N VAL A 50 25.81 9.98 -0.85
CA VAL A 50 26.81 9.09 -1.46
C VAL A 50 26.73 7.74 -0.78
N VAL A 51 26.64 6.68 -1.57
CA VAL A 51 26.68 5.29 -1.08
C VAL A 51 27.71 4.54 -1.90
N ASN A 52 28.74 3.98 -1.25
CA ASN A 52 29.83 3.27 -1.92
C ASN A 52 30.48 4.11 -3.05
N ASP A 53 30.92 5.32 -2.69
CA ASP A 53 31.53 6.34 -3.58
C ASP A 53 30.67 6.78 -4.78
N ARG A 54 29.38 6.43 -4.81
CA ARG A 54 28.45 6.82 -5.87
C ARG A 54 27.44 7.84 -5.37
N LYS A 55 27.38 8.98 -6.05
CA LYS A 55 26.34 10.00 -5.83
C LYS A 55 24.96 9.44 -6.19
N VAL A 56 23.99 9.62 -5.30
CA VAL A 56 22.61 9.15 -5.45
C VAL A 56 21.69 10.33 -5.69
N ALA A 57 21.05 10.39 -6.86
CA ALA A 57 20.07 11.42 -7.19
C ALA A 57 18.63 11.03 -6.78
N VAL A 58 18.30 9.73 -6.80
CA VAL A 58 16.97 9.20 -6.48
C VAL A 58 17.11 7.97 -5.58
N VAL A 59 16.29 7.92 -4.53
CA VAL A 59 16.09 6.77 -3.65
C VAL A 59 14.70 6.19 -3.95
N TYR A 60 14.66 5.00 -4.52
CA TYR A 60 13.41 4.30 -4.85
C TYR A 60 13.19 3.12 -3.90
N PHE A 61 12.16 3.19 -3.07
CA PHE A 61 11.89 2.19 -2.05
C PHE A 61 11.14 0.99 -2.63
N ARG A 62 11.73 -0.19 -2.48
CA ARG A 62 11.10 -1.51 -2.62
C ARG A 62 11.13 -2.29 -1.31
N ALA A 63 11.45 -1.61 -0.20
CA ALA A 63 11.44 -2.10 1.18
C ALA A 63 11.19 -0.91 2.13
N GLY A 64 11.20 -1.16 3.44
CA GLY A 64 11.01 -0.15 4.48
C GLY A 64 9.54 0.16 4.79
N TYR A 65 8.61 -0.72 4.39
CA TYR A 65 7.16 -0.58 4.61
C TYR A 65 6.61 -1.56 5.66
N THR A 66 7.44 -2.45 6.18
CA THR A 66 7.12 -3.36 7.28
C THR A 66 8.13 -3.22 8.40
N PRO A 67 7.74 -3.37 9.69
CA PRO A 67 8.69 -3.40 10.80
C PRO A 67 9.79 -4.45 10.64
N ASN A 68 9.53 -5.53 9.91
CA ASN A 68 10.53 -6.59 9.66
C ASN A 68 11.73 -6.10 8.83
N ASP A 69 11.59 -4.97 8.11
CA ASP A 69 12.70 -4.33 7.40
C ASP A 69 13.59 -3.51 8.34
N TYR A 70 13.24 -3.43 9.63
CA TYR A 70 13.93 -2.66 10.67
C TYR A 70 14.29 -3.54 11.88
N PRO A 71 15.14 -4.57 11.71
CA PRO A 71 15.54 -5.44 12.81
C PRO A 71 16.40 -4.73 13.87
N SER A 72 16.98 -3.57 13.55
CA SER A 72 17.82 -2.78 14.45
C SER A 72 17.69 -1.27 14.21
N GLU A 73 18.39 -0.47 15.02
CA GLU A 73 18.50 0.99 14.84
C GLU A 73 19.30 1.38 13.58
N ALA A 74 20.08 0.46 13.00
CA ALA A 74 20.85 0.73 11.80
C ALA A 74 19.92 1.07 10.63
N GLU A 75 18.83 0.32 10.47
CA GLU A 75 17.88 0.55 9.37
C GLU A 75 17.08 1.85 9.55
N TRP A 76 16.78 2.22 10.79
CA TRP A 76 16.17 3.50 11.12
C TRP A 76 17.13 4.67 10.82
N SER A 77 18.40 4.52 11.18
CA SER A 77 19.46 5.48 10.89
C SER A 77 19.66 5.67 9.39
N ALA A 78 19.71 4.58 8.61
CA ALA A 78 19.76 4.64 7.15
C ALA A 78 18.54 5.34 6.54
N ARG A 79 17.33 5.05 7.05
CA ARG A 79 16.11 5.72 6.58
C ARG A 79 16.17 7.22 6.84
N LEU A 80 16.60 7.64 8.03
CA LEU A 80 16.76 9.04 8.39
C LEU A 80 17.83 9.73 7.51
N LEU A 81 18.99 9.10 7.33
CA LEU A 81 20.08 9.60 6.50
C LEU A 81 19.61 9.91 5.07
N MET A 82 18.86 8.98 4.46
CA MET A 82 18.31 9.18 3.12
C MET A 82 17.29 10.32 3.07
N GLU A 83 16.39 10.42 4.06
CA GLU A 83 15.40 11.50 4.12
C GLU A 83 16.05 12.88 4.29
N GLN A 84 17.13 12.98 5.06
CA GLN A 84 17.92 14.21 5.25
C GLN A 84 18.72 14.65 4.01
N SER A 85 18.99 13.74 3.08
CA SER A 85 19.74 14.05 1.87
C SER A 85 18.93 14.84 0.81
N SER A 86 19.63 15.43 -0.16
CA SER A 86 19.05 16.10 -1.32
C SER A 86 18.50 15.15 -2.39
N ALA A 87 18.71 13.84 -2.26
CA ALA A 87 18.16 12.86 -3.18
C ALA A 87 16.63 12.91 -3.19
N VAL A 88 16.02 12.69 -4.35
CA VAL A 88 14.55 12.59 -4.48
C VAL A 88 14.12 11.22 -3.95
N LYS A 89 13.24 11.21 -2.96
CA LYS A 89 12.70 9.97 -2.38
C LYS A 89 11.42 9.56 -3.10
N CYS A 90 11.30 8.28 -3.43
CA CYS A 90 10.14 7.68 -4.05
C CYS A 90 9.71 6.44 -3.23
N PRO A 91 8.75 6.59 -2.29
CA PRO A 91 8.18 7.85 -1.79
C PRO A 91 9.06 8.51 -0.70
N SER A 92 8.81 9.80 -0.42
CA SER A 92 9.29 10.46 0.82
C SER A 92 8.56 9.92 2.05
N ILE A 93 9.09 10.21 3.25
CA ILE A 93 8.42 9.84 4.51
C ILE A 93 7.01 10.43 4.63
N SER A 94 6.76 11.65 4.14
CA SER A 94 5.42 12.23 4.15
C SER A 94 4.45 11.47 3.23
N TYR A 95 4.87 11.09 2.03
CA TYR A 95 4.07 10.27 1.12
C TYR A 95 3.83 8.86 1.69
N HIS A 96 4.82 8.30 2.41
CA HIS A 96 4.65 7.05 3.13
C HIS A 96 3.53 7.17 4.18
N LEU A 97 3.54 8.21 5.00
CA LEU A 97 2.53 8.44 6.03
C LEU A 97 1.13 8.67 5.44
N VAL A 98 1.03 9.35 4.30
CA VAL A 98 -0.24 9.53 3.57
C VAL A 98 -0.85 8.18 3.14
N GLY A 99 -0.02 7.17 2.87
CA GLY A 99 -0.47 5.81 2.52
C GLY A 99 -1.05 5.01 3.69
N THR A 100 -0.96 5.49 4.92
CA THR A 100 -1.48 4.77 6.09
C THR A 100 -3.00 4.64 6.06
N LYS A 101 -3.51 3.55 6.64
CA LYS A 101 -4.95 3.29 6.75
C LYS A 101 -5.64 4.38 7.58
N LYS A 102 -4.95 4.94 8.58
CA LYS A 102 -5.48 6.07 9.35
C LYS A 102 -5.71 7.31 8.51
N ILE A 103 -4.78 7.69 7.63
CA ILE A 103 -5.00 8.84 6.73
C ILE A 103 -6.10 8.53 5.71
N GLN A 104 -6.17 7.30 5.18
CA GLN A 104 -7.29 6.87 4.33
C GLN A 104 -8.65 7.09 5.03
N GLN A 105 -8.76 6.71 6.30
CA GLN A 105 -9.97 6.90 7.09
C GLN A 105 -10.27 8.37 7.41
N GLU A 106 -9.27 9.16 7.77
CA GLU A 106 -9.44 10.59 8.04
C GLU A 106 -9.88 11.36 6.79
N LEU A 107 -9.36 11.03 5.61
CA LEU A 107 -9.78 11.62 4.34
C LEU A 107 -11.24 11.29 3.98
N ALA A 108 -11.79 10.19 4.49
CA ALA A 108 -13.19 9.82 4.27
C ALA A 108 -14.18 10.59 5.16
N LYS A 109 -13.70 11.32 6.18
CA LYS A 109 -14.56 12.15 7.02
C LYS A 109 -15.16 13.32 6.21
N PRO A 110 -16.41 13.73 6.51
CA PRO A 110 -17.01 14.89 5.89
C PRO A 110 -16.11 16.13 5.99
N ASN A 111 -16.00 16.88 4.89
CA ASN A 111 -15.28 18.16 4.78
C ASN A 111 -13.74 18.08 4.91
N VAL A 112 -13.15 16.88 5.05
CA VAL A 112 -11.68 16.75 5.15
C VAL A 112 -11.01 16.82 3.77
N LEU A 113 -11.56 16.16 2.74
CA LEU A 113 -11.02 16.23 1.38
C LEU A 113 -10.96 17.67 0.85
N GLU A 114 -11.96 18.47 1.16
CA GLU A 114 -12.11 19.88 0.76
C GLU A 114 -10.98 20.78 1.30
N ARG A 115 -10.23 20.32 2.31
CA ARG A 115 -9.03 21.02 2.80
C ARG A 115 -7.82 20.85 1.88
N PHE A 116 -7.84 19.84 1.01
CA PHE A 116 -6.72 19.46 0.15
C PHE A 116 -7.03 19.62 -1.34
N LEU A 117 -8.30 19.71 -1.70
CA LEU A 117 -8.78 19.80 -3.08
C LEU A 117 -9.84 20.88 -3.21
N GLU A 118 -9.79 21.65 -4.30
CA GLU A 118 -10.76 22.70 -4.59
C GLU A 118 -11.80 22.26 -5.64
N ASN A 119 -11.41 21.35 -6.54
CA ASN A 119 -12.26 20.90 -7.64
C ASN A 119 -13.38 19.97 -7.12
N LYS A 120 -14.61 20.51 -7.07
CA LYS A 120 -15.81 19.80 -6.59
C LYS A 120 -16.11 18.53 -7.38
N GLU A 121 -15.84 18.50 -8.68
CA GLU A 121 -16.09 17.30 -9.50
C GLU A 121 -15.09 16.19 -9.17
N GLU A 122 -13.83 16.53 -8.91
CA GLU A 122 -12.81 15.58 -8.48
C GLU A 122 -13.10 15.06 -7.08
N ILE A 123 -13.51 15.94 -6.15
CA ILE A 123 -13.95 15.54 -4.80
C ILE A 123 -15.12 14.55 -4.91
N ALA A 124 -16.11 14.83 -5.76
CA ALA A 124 -17.25 13.94 -5.96
C ALA A 124 -16.80 12.56 -6.50
N LYS A 125 -15.90 12.52 -7.50
CA LYS A 125 -15.33 11.27 -8.03
C LYS A 125 -14.55 10.48 -6.98
N LEU A 126 -13.74 11.15 -6.16
CA LEU A 126 -13.00 10.49 -5.09
C LEU A 126 -13.93 9.89 -4.03
N ARG A 127 -14.94 10.66 -3.60
CA ARG A 127 -15.93 10.19 -2.61
C ARG A 127 -16.73 8.98 -3.10
N GLN A 128 -17.04 8.91 -4.40
CA GLN A 128 -17.71 7.73 -4.98
C GLN A 128 -16.91 6.43 -4.84
N CYS A 129 -15.58 6.54 -4.72
CA CYS A 129 -14.70 5.38 -4.55
C CYS A 129 -14.48 5.00 -3.07
N PHE A 130 -15.02 5.76 -2.11
CA PHE A 130 -14.85 5.47 -0.69
C PHE A 130 -15.91 4.49 -0.21
N ALA A 131 -15.46 3.38 0.38
CA ALA A 131 -16.31 2.56 1.24
C ALA A 131 -16.46 3.21 2.61
N GLY A 132 -17.33 2.66 3.46
CA GLY A 132 -17.42 3.07 4.86
C GLY A 132 -16.08 2.90 5.59
N LEU A 133 -15.61 3.96 6.24
CA LEU A 133 -14.32 4.05 6.93
C LEU A 133 -14.50 4.79 8.25
N TRP A 134 -14.19 4.11 9.36
CA TRP A 134 -14.47 4.61 10.70
C TRP A 134 -13.27 4.45 11.62
N SER A 135 -13.17 5.38 12.56
CA SER A 135 -12.23 5.32 13.67
C SER A 135 -12.90 4.58 14.84
N LEU A 136 -12.12 3.98 15.73
CA LEU A 136 -12.65 3.15 16.82
C LEU A 136 -13.21 3.93 18.01
N ASP A 137 -13.16 5.27 17.96
CA ASP A 137 -13.86 6.19 18.86
C ASP A 137 -15.35 6.36 18.52
N ASP A 138 -15.79 5.85 17.36
CA ASP A 138 -17.22 5.78 17.00
C ASP A 138 -17.88 4.56 17.69
N GLU A 139 -18.43 4.78 18.87
CA GLU A 139 -18.99 3.70 19.71
C GLU A 139 -20.14 2.94 19.04
N GLU A 140 -20.97 3.63 18.24
CA GLU A 140 -22.12 3.05 17.55
C GLU A 140 -21.65 2.10 16.44
N VAL A 141 -20.67 2.52 15.65
CA VAL A 141 -20.10 1.66 14.61
C VAL A 141 -19.35 0.49 15.23
N VAL A 142 -18.59 0.70 16.32
CA VAL A 142 -17.92 -0.41 17.03
C VAL A 142 -18.93 -1.42 17.57
N LYS A 143 -20.06 -0.96 18.13
CA LYS A 143 -21.14 -1.85 18.57
C LYS A 143 -21.71 -2.64 17.39
N SER A 144 -22.01 -1.98 16.28
CA SER A 144 -22.49 -2.63 15.05
C SER A 144 -21.51 -3.69 14.53
N ALA A 145 -20.21 -3.42 14.57
CA ALA A 145 -19.17 -4.36 14.14
C ALA A 145 -18.98 -5.54 15.10
N ILE A 146 -19.24 -5.36 16.39
CA ILE A 146 -19.30 -6.49 17.34
C ILE A 146 -20.50 -7.37 17.04
N GLU A 147 -21.67 -6.78 16.76
CA GLU A 147 -22.90 -7.53 16.45
C GLU A 147 -22.80 -8.26 15.10
N ASN A 148 -22.30 -7.58 14.07
CA ASN A 148 -22.27 -8.05 12.68
C ASN A 148 -20.85 -8.07 12.09
N PRO A 149 -19.92 -8.85 12.66
CA PRO A 149 -18.49 -8.72 12.35
C PRO A 149 -18.12 -9.07 10.91
N ASP A 150 -18.92 -9.91 10.23
CA ASP A 150 -18.67 -10.29 8.84
C ASP A 150 -18.81 -9.12 7.87
N LEU A 151 -19.50 -8.04 8.25
CA LEU A 151 -19.68 -6.84 7.42
C LEU A 151 -18.50 -5.86 7.51
N PHE A 152 -17.50 -6.16 8.33
CA PHE A 152 -16.39 -5.26 8.60
C PHE A 152 -15.04 -5.94 8.43
N VAL A 153 -14.02 -5.11 8.25
CA VAL A 153 -12.61 -5.48 8.28
C VAL A 153 -11.90 -4.53 9.23
N LEU A 154 -11.18 -5.07 10.21
CA LEU A 154 -10.37 -4.31 11.14
C LEU A 154 -8.92 -4.29 10.63
N LYS A 155 -8.35 -3.10 10.44
CA LYS A 155 -7.05 -2.92 9.77
C LYS A 155 -6.05 -2.21 10.67
N PRO A 156 -4.90 -2.82 10.98
CA PRO A 156 -3.80 -2.11 11.64
C PRO A 156 -3.07 -1.19 10.65
N GLN A 157 -2.18 -0.33 11.16
CA GLN A 157 -1.29 0.50 10.34
C GLN A 157 -0.10 -0.33 9.80
N ARG A 158 -0.38 -1.25 8.87
CA ARG A 158 0.60 -2.13 8.21
C ARG A 158 0.35 -2.20 6.70
N GLU A 159 1.41 -2.49 5.96
CA GLU A 159 1.38 -2.75 4.52
C GLU A 159 1.90 -4.16 4.20
N GLY A 160 1.71 -4.63 2.96
CA GLY A 160 2.25 -5.90 2.48
C GLY A 160 1.31 -7.11 2.57
N GLY A 161 0.05 -6.92 3.00
CA GLY A 161 -0.96 -7.98 3.13
C GLY A 161 -0.75 -8.87 4.37
N GLY A 162 -1.76 -9.67 4.74
CA GLY A 162 -1.68 -10.62 5.86
C GLY A 162 -1.86 -10.00 7.25
N ASN A 163 -2.33 -8.76 7.35
CA ASN A 163 -2.42 -8.03 8.63
C ASN A 163 -3.85 -7.70 9.05
N ASN A 164 -4.83 -7.90 8.17
CA ASN A 164 -6.20 -7.51 8.45
C ASN A 164 -6.90 -8.59 9.29
N ILE A 165 -7.91 -8.18 10.06
CA ILE A 165 -8.71 -9.05 10.91
C ILE A 165 -10.14 -9.08 10.35
N TYR A 166 -10.74 -10.27 10.29
CA TYR A 166 -12.02 -10.55 9.62
C TYR A 166 -12.94 -11.41 10.48
N GLY A 167 -14.25 -11.37 10.19
CA GLY A 167 -15.23 -12.28 10.80
C GLY A 167 -15.19 -12.26 12.32
N LEU A 168 -15.36 -13.43 12.96
CA LEU A 168 -15.41 -13.53 14.42
C LEU A 168 -14.18 -12.92 15.13
N ASP A 169 -13.01 -12.94 14.51
CA ASP A 169 -11.80 -12.33 15.07
C ASP A 169 -11.93 -10.80 15.20
N VAL A 170 -12.72 -10.14 14.36
CA VAL A 170 -13.05 -8.70 14.51
C VAL A 170 -13.79 -8.47 15.82
N ARG A 171 -14.81 -9.29 16.10
CA ARG A 171 -15.58 -9.20 17.35
C ARG A 171 -14.68 -9.39 18.56
N GLU A 172 -13.87 -10.44 18.55
CA GLU A 172 -12.95 -10.75 19.66
C GLU A 172 -11.93 -9.63 19.87
N ALA A 173 -11.33 -9.13 18.78
CA ALA A 173 -10.39 -8.02 18.83
C ALA A 173 -11.03 -6.74 19.39
N LEU A 174 -12.24 -6.36 18.94
CA LEU A 174 -12.93 -5.17 19.41
C LEU A 174 -13.33 -5.27 20.89
N ILE A 175 -13.80 -6.44 21.35
CA ILE A 175 -14.11 -6.67 22.77
C ILE A 175 -12.84 -6.55 23.63
N ARG A 176 -11.72 -7.12 23.15
CA ARG A 176 -10.43 -7.00 23.84
C ARG A 176 -9.96 -5.55 23.90
N LEU A 177 -9.93 -4.84 22.78
CA LEU A 177 -9.49 -3.45 22.69
C LEU A 177 -10.35 -2.51 23.55
N LYS A 178 -11.67 -2.74 23.64
CA LYS A 178 -12.55 -1.99 24.55
C LYS A 178 -12.19 -2.18 26.02
N LYS A 179 -11.72 -3.36 26.41
CA LYS A 179 -11.27 -3.63 27.79
C LYS A 179 -9.90 -3.00 28.08
N GLU A 180 -8.99 -3.04 27.11
CA GLU A 180 -7.65 -2.44 27.23
C GLU A 180 -7.73 -0.90 27.30
N GLY A 181 -8.61 -0.30 26.50
CA GLY A 181 -8.80 1.16 26.45
C GLY A 181 -7.60 1.92 25.90
N GLY A 182 -7.71 3.24 25.91
CA GLY A 182 -6.62 4.16 25.56
C GLY A 182 -6.05 3.97 24.15
N ASP A 183 -4.71 4.05 24.06
CA ASP A 183 -3.97 4.12 22.78
C ASP A 183 -4.09 2.86 21.92
N ALA A 184 -4.47 1.72 22.50
CA ALA A 184 -4.64 0.46 21.77
C ALA A 184 -5.69 0.57 20.65
N LEU A 185 -6.73 1.38 20.85
CA LEU A 185 -7.77 1.64 19.85
C LEU A 185 -7.24 2.43 18.64
N SER A 186 -6.22 3.25 18.84
CA SER A 186 -5.67 4.13 17.79
C SER A 186 -4.80 3.39 16.78
N ALA A 187 -4.39 2.15 17.08
CA ALA A 187 -3.60 1.33 16.18
C ALA A 187 -4.41 0.81 14.96
N TYR A 188 -5.74 0.88 15.01
CA TYR A 188 -6.63 0.27 14.02
C TYR A 188 -7.62 1.29 13.43
N ILE A 189 -8.10 0.96 12.23
CA ILE A 189 -9.33 1.52 11.67
C ILE A 189 -10.32 0.41 11.38
N LEU A 190 -11.60 0.75 11.33
CA LEU A 190 -12.64 -0.15 10.88
C LEU A 190 -13.08 0.24 9.47
N MET A 191 -13.23 -0.74 8.59
CA MET A 191 -13.65 -0.51 7.21
C MET A 191 -14.81 -1.43 6.87
N GLN A 192 -15.75 -0.92 6.07
CA GLN A 192 -16.81 -1.72 5.45
C GLN A 192 -16.18 -2.82 4.59
N ARG A 193 -16.61 -4.07 4.79
CA ARG A 193 -16.21 -5.17 3.93
C ARG A 193 -16.91 -5.04 2.57
N ILE A 194 -16.12 -5.16 1.51
CA ILE A 194 -16.62 -5.12 0.13
C ILE A 194 -16.84 -6.56 -0.34
N PHE A 195 -17.98 -6.81 -0.98
CA PHE A 195 -18.36 -8.13 -1.50
C PHE A 195 -18.53 -8.07 -3.03
N PRO A 196 -17.44 -8.19 -3.82
CA PRO A 196 -17.54 -8.26 -5.26
C PRO A 196 -18.30 -9.51 -5.71
N LYS A 197 -18.92 -9.44 -6.89
CA LYS A 197 -19.53 -10.62 -7.51
C LYS A 197 -18.44 -11.65 -7.84
N ALA A 198 -18.60 -12.87 -7.31
CA ALA A 198 -17.67 -13.94 -7.60
C ALA A 198 -17.86 -14.48 -9.03
N SER A 199 -16.76 -14.87 -9.66
CA SER A 199 -16.72 -15.53 -10.97
C SER A 199 -15.86 -16.78 -10.91
N LEU A 200 -16.25 -17.80 -11.67
CA LEU A 200 -15.45 -19.01 -11.84
C LEU A 200 -14.17 -18.67 -12.60
N ALA A 201 -13.01 -19.05 -12.06
CA ALA A 201 -11.71 -18.87 -12.70
C ALA A 201 -10.78 -20.04 -12.43
N SER A 202 -9.86 -20.29 -13.37
CA SER A 202 -8.77 -21.25 -13.22
C SER A 202 -7.55 -20.55 -12.63
N LEU A 203 -7.12 -20.95 -11.43
CA LEU A 203 -5.92 -20.46 -10.76
C LEU A 203 -4.77 -21.44 -11.01
N VAL A 204 -3.64 -20.96 -11.51
CA VAL A 204 -2.44 -21.76 -11.72
C VAL A 204 -1.34 -21.37 -10.75
N ARG A 205 -0.83 -22.32 -9.98
CA ARG A 205 0.28 -22.12 -9.04
C ARG A 205 1.16 -23.35 -8.96
N GLY A 206 2.48 -23.17 -9.08
CA GLY A 206 3.44 -24.28 -8.99
C GLY A 206 3.19 -25.38 -10.02
N GLY A 207 2.66 -25.03 -11.20
CA GLY A 207 2.28 -25.99 -12.23
C GLY A 207 0.94 -26.70 -12.01
N VAL A 208 0.24 -26.43 -10.92
CA VAL A 208 -1.08 -27.01 -10.60
C VAL A 208 -2.19 -26.02 -10.94
N CYS A 209 -3.21 -26.49 -11.65
CA CYS A 209 -4.41 -25.72 -11.96
C CYS A 209 -5.57 -26.12 -11.04
N HIS A 210 -6.26 -25.13 -10.48
CA HIS A 210 -7.43 -25.31 -9.64
C HIS A 210 -8.54 -24.35 -10.07
N GLU A 211 -9.75 -24.86 -10.29
CA GLU A 211 -10.91 -24.03 -10.60
C GLU A 211 -11.66 -23.65 -9.32
N ALA A 212 -11.97 -22.36 -9.14
CA ALA A 212 -12.71 -21.88 -7.98
C ALA A 212 -13.59 -20.69 -8.32
N LEU A 213 -14.56 -20.40 -7.46
CA LEU A 213 -15.15 -19.07 -7.39
C LEU A 213 -14.09 -18.09 -6.86
N THR A 214 -13.92 -16.99 -7.57
CA THR A 214 -12.89 -15.99 -7.31
C THR A 214 -13.44 -14.58 -7.31
N VAL A 215 -12.71 -13.70 -6.65
CA VAL A 215 -12.93 -12.25 -6.70
C VAL A 215 -11.63 -11.56 -7.09
N SER A 216 -11.75 -10.45 -7.81
CA SER A 216 -10.60 -9.71 -8.33
C SER A 216 -10.52 -8.31 -7.71
N GLU A 217 -9.30 -7.84 -7.51
CA GLU A 217 -8.97 -6.51 -7.02
C GLU A 217 -8.10 -5.80 -8.07
N LEU A 218 -8.64 -4.70 -8.62
CA LEU A 218 -7.97 -3.87 -9.61
C LEU A 218 -7.13 -2.78 -8.94
N GLY A 219 -5.82 -2.83 -9.15
CA GLY A 219 -4.89 -1.75 -8.82
C GLY A 219 -4.60 -0.89 -10.05
N MET A 220 -4.65 0.43 -9.90
CA MET A 220 -4.27 1.39 -10.94
C MET A 220 -2.97 2.08 -10.53
N TYR A 221 -1.94 2.03 -11.37
CA TYR A 221 -0.68 2.71 -11.10
C TYR A 221 -0.78 4.19 -11.49
N GLY A 222 -0.23 5.06 -10.65
CA GLY A 222 -0.04 6.47 -10.94
C GLY A 222 1.41 6.87 -10.75
N ALA A 223 1.93 7.75 -11.61
CA ALA A 223 3.23 8.39 -11.44
C ALA A 223 3.07 9.90 -11.35
N TYR A 224 3.79 10.50 -10.41
CA TYR A 224 3.75 11.94 -10.17
C TYR A 224 5.17 12.50 -9.98
N LEU A 225 5.47 13.60 -10.66
CA LEU A 225 6.70 14.36 -10.50
C LEU A 225 6.41 15.85 -10.66
N ARG A 226 6.89 16.66 -9.72
CA ARG A 226 6.86 18.12 -9.82
C ARG A 226 8.22 18.72 -9.49
N ASN A 227 8.49 19.89 -10.03
CA ASN A 227 9.62 20.74 -9.62
C ASN A 227 9.09 22.14 -9.31
N LYS A 228 9.18 22.54 -8.04
CA LYS A 228 8.48 23.73 -7.52
C LYS A 228 7.03 23.67 -7.97
N ASP A 229 6.47 24.72 -8.59
CA ASP A 229 5.06 24.77 -8.99
C ASP A 229 4.75 24.08 -10.32
N LYS A 230 5.77 23.63 -11.05
CA LYS A 230 5.59 22.94 -12.32
C LYS A 230 5.38 21.44 -12.09
N VAL A 231 4.17 20.95 -12.36
CA VAL A 231 3.91 19.52 -12.53
C VAL A 231 4.57 19.06 -13.83
N ILE A 232 5.43 18.04 -13.74
CA ILE A 232 6.17 17.46 -14.86
C ILE A 232 5.49 16.18 -15.33
N ILE A 233 5.04 15.33 -14.40
CA ILE A 233 4.32 14.08 -14.66
C ILE A 233 3.14 14.00 -13.67
N ASN A 234 1.96 13.64 -14.16
CA ASN A 234 0.80 13.26 -13.37
C ASN A 234 -0.07 12.30 -14.20
N ASP A 235 0.42 11.07 -14.33
CA ASP A 235 -0.07 10.12 -15.34
C ASP A 235 -0.56 8.81 -14.74
N LYS A 236 -1.46 8.16 -15.46
CA LYS A 236 -1.91 6.79 -15.23
C LYS A 236 -0.92 5.84 -15.91
N CYS A 237 -0.30 4.95 -15.16
CA CYS A 237 0.86 4.16 -15.62
C CYS A 237 0.57 2.67 -15.70
N GLY A 238 -0.62 2.33 -16.20
CA GLY A 238 -1.07 0.94 -16.32
C GLY A 238 -1.82 0.44 -15.08
N TYR A 239 -1.95 -0.87 -14.99
CA TYR A 239 -2.77 -1.54 -13.98
C TYR A 239 -2.15 -2.87 -13.52
N LEU A 240 -2.65 -3.37 -12.40
CA LEU A 240 -2.40 -4.71 -11.88
C LEU A 240 -3.73 -5.30 -11.43
N MET A 241 -4.11 -6.44 -12.01
CA MET A 241 -5.23 -7.23 -11.48
C MET A 241 -4.68 -8.35 -10.60
N ARG A 242 -5.28 -8.51 -9.42
CA ARG A 242 -5.03 -9.64 -8.51
C ARG A 242 -6.32 -10.39 -8.29
N THR A 243 -6.28 -11.70 -8.41
CA THR A 243 -7.46 -12.55 -8.24
C THR A 243 -7.19 -13.58 -7.16
N LYS A 244 -8.19 -13.80 -6.29
CA LYS A 244 -8.13 -14.76 -5.17
C LYS A 244 -9.41 -15.57 -5.11
N VAL A 245 -9.36 -16.72 -4.44
CA VAL A 245 -10.57 -17.49 -4.14
C VAL A 245 -11.52 -16.65 -3.29
N SER A 246 -12.82 -16.71 -3.56
CA SER A 246 -13.82 -15.82 -2.96
C SER A 246 -13.97 -16.00 -1.45
N SER A 247 -13.62 -17.19 -0.94
CA SER A 247 -13.61 -17.51 0.49
C SER A 247 -12.35 -17.05 1.23
N SER A 248 -11.32 -16.54 0.53
CA SER A 248 -10.08 -16.08 1.16
C SER A 248 -10.19 -14.63 1.60
N ASP A 249 -9.92 -14.38 2.89
CA ASP A 249 -9.92 -13.04 3.45
C ASP A 249 -8.71 -12.20 2.99
N GLU A 250 -7.55 -12.83 2.79
CA GLU A 250 -6.31 -12.17 2.36
C GLU A 250 -6.09 -12.23 0.84
N GLY A 251 -5.32 -11.28 0.29
CA GLY A 251 -5.19 -11.06 -1.17
C GLY A 251 -3.77 -10.75 -1.70
N GLY A 252 -2.73 -10.89 -0.88
CA GLY A 252 -1.36 -10.65 -1.33
C GLY A 252 -0.85 -11.76 -2.27
N VAL A 253 -0.34 -11.42 -3.46
CA VAL A 253 0.32 -12.38 -4.37
C VAL A 253 1.62 -12.89 -3.76
N ALA A 254 2.48 -11.97 -3.30
CA ALA A 254 3.74 -12.31 -2.64
C ALA A 254 3.55 -13.12 -1.34
N ALA A 255 2.43 -12.90 -0.65
CA ALA A 255 2.04 -13.65 0.54
C ALA A 255 1.36 -15.01 0.21
N GLY A 256 1.13 -15.32 -1.06
CA GLY A 256 0.58 -16.60 -1.49
C GLY A 256 -0.94 -16.70 -1.42
N PHE A 257 -1.69 -15.60 -1.28
CA PHE A 257 -3.15 -15.64 -1.21
C PHE A 257 -3.85 -15.37 -2.55
N ALA A 258 -3.17 -14.69 -3.48
CA ALA A 258 -3.70 -14.34 -4.79
C ALA A 258 -2.81 -14.83 -5.93
N VAL A 259 -3.33 -14.73 -7.16
CA VAL A 259 -2.60 -14.87 -8.43
C VAL A 259 -2.68 -13.56 -9.21
N LEU A 260 -1.74 -13.37 -10.14
CA LEU A 260 -1.80 -12.29 -11.13
C LEU A 260 -2.89 -12.59 -12.16
N ASP A 261 -3.57 -11.54 -12.62
CA ASP A 261 -4.65 -11.65 -13.60
C ASP A 261 -4.61 -10.46 -14.58
N SER A 262 -5.54 -10.44 -15.53
CA SER A 262 -5.73 -9.37 -16.52
C SER A 262 -7.18 -8.89 -16.56
N LEU A 263 -7.43 -7.77 -17.24
CA LEU A 263 -8.77 -7.23 -17.42
C LEU A 263 -9.40 -7.76 -18.72
N TYR A 264 -10.65 -8.21 -18.63
CA TYR A 264 -11.53 -8.38 -19.78
C TYR A 264 -12.68 -7.37 -19.68
N LEU A 265 -12.63 -6.32 -20.51
CA LEU A 265 -13.66 -5.29 -20.52
C LEU A 265 -14.94 -5.83 -21.14
N THR A 266 -16.08 -5.56 -20.49
CA THR A 266 -17.40 -6.00 -20.96
C THR A 266 -18.34 -4.81 -21.08
N ASP A 267 -19.28 -4.85 -22.03
CA ASP A 267 -20.29 -3.80 -22.23
C ASP A 267 -21.40 -3.78 -21.15
N LYS A 268 -21.31 -4.66 -20.14
CA LYS A 268 -22.31 -4.76 -19.07
C LYS A 268 -22.06 -3.67 -18.02
N VAL A 269 -22.97 -2.70 -17.94
CA VAL A 269 -23.05 -1.76 -16.81
C VAL A 269 -23.52 -2.55 -15.58
N ILE A 270 -22.63 -2.76 -14.60
CA ILE A 270 -23.01 -3.33 -13.31
C ILE A 270 -23.58 -2.20 -12.47
N HIS A 271 -24.91 -2.11 -12.36
CA HIS A 271 -25.53 -1.25 -11.37
C HIS A 271 -25.20 -1.77 -9.98
N GLY A 272 -24.45 -1.00 -9.19
CA GLY A 272 -24.19 -1.30 -7.78
C GLY A 272 -25.51 -1.24 -7.02
N GLY A 273 -26.09 -2.41 -6.74
CA GLY A 273 -27.25 -2.53 -5.87
C GLY A 273 -26.84 -2.21 -4.45
N SER A 274 -27.43 -1.15 -3.88
CA SER A 274 -27.48 -0.95 -2.44
C SER A 274 -28.36 -2.05 -1.85
N HIS A 275 -27.74 -3.00 -1.17
CA HIS A 275 -28.39 -3.93 -0.24
C HIS A 275 -27.91 -3.61 1.16
#